data_AF-A0A522X1X8-F1
#
_entry.id   AF-A0A522X1X8-F1
#
_cell.length_a   1.000
_cell.length_b   1.000
_cell.length_c   1.000
_cell.angle_alpha   90.00
_cell.angle_beta   90.00
_cell.angle_gamma   90.00
#
_symmetry.space_group_name_H-M   'P 1'
#
loop_
_entity.id
_entity.type
_entity.pdbx_description
1 polymer ?
#
loop_
_entity_poly.entity_id
_entity_poly.type
_entity_poly.pdbx_seq_one_letter_code
_entity_poly.pdbx_strand_id
1 'polypeptide(L)'
;MDAYGRSVREQRRLVRVSDRLQAQLASVNQELGKRKAEAEEALEGLKAAQESLVQAEKLASLGALVGGVAHEINTPVGIALSCASHLADATADMRKLFEADDIGVEDFERFMATAVDTTSLILSNCERAANLIRSFKQVAVDRTTSERRCFDLCAYIRETLA
;
A
#
# COMPACT_ATOMS: atom_id res chain seq x y z
N MET A 1 -18.82 24.65 84.50
CA MET A 1 -19.82 24.44 83.42
C MET A 1 -19.34 24.93 82.05
N ASP A 2 -18.61 26.04 81.96
CA ASP A 2 -18.34 26.71 80.68
C ASP A 2 -17.25 26.07 79.79
N ALA A 3 -16.27 25.38 80.39
CA ALA A 3 -15.20 24.68 79.67
C ALA A 3 -15.68 23.40 78.94
N TYR A 4 -16.58 22.64 79.56
CA TYR A 4 -17.16 21.43 78.96
C TYR A 4 -18.03 21.79 77.74
N GLY A 5 -18.81 22.87 77.82
CA GLY A 5 -19.58 23.40 76.69
C GLY A 5 -18.70 23.88 75.53
N ARG A 6 -17.53 24.49 75.80
CA ARG A 6 -16.55 24.86 74.76
C ARG A 6 -15.95 23.63 74.06
N SER A 7 -15.57 22.60 74.82
CA SER A 7 -15.03 21.35 74.27
C SER A 7 -16.04 20.61 73.37
N VAL A 8 -17.31 20.54 73.77
CA VAL A 8 -18.36 19.89 72.97
C VAL A 8 -18.65 20.68 71.69
N ARG A 9 -18.59 22.02 71.72
CA ARG A 9 -18.74 22.87 70.52
C ARG A 9 -17.60 22.67 69.53
N GLU A 10 -16.37 22.57 70.01
CA GLU A 10 -15.20 22.35 69.15
C GLU A 10 -15.20 20.93 68.55
N GLN A 11 -15.54 19.91 69.33
CA GLN A 11 -15.71 18.54 68.82
C GLN A 11 -16.77 18.47 67.70
N ARG A 12 -17.92 19.14 67.88
CA ARG A 12 -18.96 19.25 66.83
C ARG A 12 -18.54 20.07 65.62
N ARG A 13 -17.59 20.99 65.77
CA ARG A 13 -17.03 21.75 64.65
C ARG A 13 -16.08 20.88 63.83
N LEU A 14 -15.21 20.12 64.49
CA LEU A 14 -14.29 19.18 63.84
C LEU A 14 -15.03 18.09 63.05
N VAL A 15 -16.07 17.49 63.65
CA VAL A 15 -16.92 16.51 62.94
C VAL A 15 -17.55 17.13 61.70
N ARG A 16 -18.13 18.33 61.80
CA ARG A 16 -18.71 19.03 60.63
C ARG A 16 -17.69 19.34 59.53
N VAL A 17 -16.46 19.71 59.90
CA VAL A 17 -15.38 19.95 58.93
C VAL A 17 -14.95 18.64 58.27
N SER A 18 -14.82 17.56 59.05
CA SER A 18 -14.50 16.22 58.54
C SER A 18 -15.56 15.73 57.55
N ASP A 19 -16.84 15.83 57.89
CA ASP A 19 -17.95 15.42 57.02
C ASP A 19 -17.95 16.22 55.70
N ARG A 20 -17.67 17.53 55.77
CA ARG A 20 -17.59 18.39 54.59
C ARG A 20 -16.41 18.02 53.68
N LEU A 21 -15.24 17.72 54.26
CA LEU A 21 -14.07 17.27 53.50
C LEU A 21 -14.32 15.90 52.85
N GLN A 22 -14.97 14.97 53.57
CA GLN A 22 -15.37 13.67 53.01
C GLN A 22 -16.34 13.83 51.84
N ALA A 23 -17.34 14.72 51.96
CA ALA A 23 -18.26 15.02 50.87
C ALA A 23 -17.55 15.65 49.66
N GLN A 24 -16.60 16.57 49.89
CA GLN A 24 -15.80 17.17 48.82
C GLN A 24 -14.90 16.13 48.13
N LEU A 25 -14.22 15.27 48.88
CA LEU A 25 -13.40 14.19 48.33
C LEU A 25 -14.24 13.21 47.51
N ALA A 26 -15.42 12.84 48.00
CA ALA A 26 -16.34 11.98 47.26
C ALA A 26 -16.78 12.62 45.93
N SER A 27 -17.14 13.90 45.94
CA SER A 27 -17.52 14.65 44.73
C SER A 27 -16.36 14.76 43.72
N VAL A 28 -15.15 15.08 44.19
CA VAL A 28 -13.96 15.18 43.34
C VAL A 28 -13.58 13.83 42.75
N ASN A 29 -13.62 12.76 43.54
CA ASN A 29 -13.34 11.40 43.07
C ASN A 29 -14.37 10.95 42.02
N GLN A 30 -15.64 11.30 42.20
CA GLN A 30 -16.69 11.00 41.22
C GLN A 30 -16.44 11.74 39.90
N GLU A 31 -16.11 13.03 39.95
CA GLU A 31 -15.78 13.83 38.76
C GLU A 31 -14.51 13.32 38.07
N LEU A 32 -13.47 12.96 38.82
CA LEU A 32 -12.26 12.33 38.30
C LEU A 32 -12.57 11.00 37.61
N GLY A 33 -13.41 10.16 38.22
CA GLY A 33 -13.84 8.90 37.63
C GLY A 33 -14.60 9.11 36.32
N LYS A 34 -15.48 10.11 36.26
CA LYS A 34 -16.21 10.48 35.05
C LYS A 34 -15.27 10.95 33.94
N ARG A 35 -14.38 11.91 34.22
CA ARG A 35 -13.40 12.40 33.24
C ARG A 35 -12.44 11.33 32.75
N LYS A 36 -12.06 10.41 33.64
CA LYS A 36 -11.23 9.26 33.26
C LYS A 36 -11.97 8.37 32.27
N ALA A 37 -13.23 8.04 32.53
CA ALA A 37 -14.04 7.22 31.63
C ALA A 37 -14.23 7.92 30.27
N GLU A 38 -14.53 9.22 30.26
CA GLU A 38 -14.64 10.01 29.02
C GLU A 38 -13.33 10.02 28.22
N ALA A 39 -12.18 10.15 28.90
CA ALA A 39 -10.86 10.13 28.26
C ALA A 39 -10.50 8.74 27.72
N GLU A 40 -10.86 7.67 28.42
CA GLU A 40 -10.67 6.28 27.98
C GLU A 40 -11.51 6.00 26.74
N GLU A 41 -12.78 6.41 26.72
CA GLU A 41 -13.68 6.29 25.55
C GLU A 41 -13.15 7.08 24.34
N ALA A 42 -12.73 8.32 24.55
CA ALA A 42 -12.14 9.14 23.49
C ALA A 42 -10.85 8.53 22.94
N LEU A 43 -10.02 7.93 23.80
CA LEU A 43 -8.79 7.26 23.39
C LEU A 43 -9.08 6.00 22.57
N GLU A 44 -10.07 5.20 22.96
CA GLU A 44 -10.52 4.03 22.19
C GLU A 44 -11.06 4.44 20.82
N GLY A 45 -11.89 5.49 20.78
CA GLY A 45 -12.39 6.05 19.52
C GLY A 45 -11.28 6.54 18.60
N LEU A 46 -10.27 7.23 19.16
CA LEU A 46 -9.12 7.70 18.41
C LEU A 46 -8.29 6.54 17.84
N LYS A 47 -8.05 5.49 18.64
CA LYS A 47 -7.33 4.29 18.18
C LYS A 47 -8.06 3.59 17.03
N ALA A 48 -9.37 3.39 17.16
CA ALA A 48 -10.19 2.78 16.12
C ALA A 48 -10.18 3.60 14.81
N ALA A 49 -10.25 4.93 14.93
CA ALA A 49 -10.16 5.83 13.79
C ALA A 49 -8.76 5.77 13.13
N GLN A 50 -7.70 5.74 13.94
CA GLN A 50 -6.32 5.63 13.44
C GLN A 50 -6.10 4.30 12.70
N GLU A 51 -6.56 3.19 13.26
CA GLU A 51 -6.49 1.87 12.60
C GLU A 51 -7.23 1.88 11.26
N SER A 52 -8.42 2.49 11.22
CA SER A 52 -9.21 2.63 9.99
C SER A 52 -8.48 3.48 8.94
N LEU A 53 -7.85 4.58 9.35
CA LEU A 53 -7.05 5.43 8.46
C LEU A 53 -5.83 4.70 7.90
N VAL A 54 -5.10 3.98 8.76
CA VAL A 54 -3.96 3.15 8.34
C VAL A 54 -4.41 2.09 7.34
N GLN A 55 -5.55 1.46 7.56
CA GLN A 55 -6.08 0.46 6.64
C GLN A 55 -6.49 1.09 5.30
N ALA A 56 -7.13 2.26 5.30
CA ALA A 56 -7.49 2.99 4.10
C ALA A 56 -6.25 3.39 3.29
N GLU A 57 -5.19 3.86 3.95
CA GLU A 57 -3.92 4.24 3.30
C GLU A 57 -3.21 3.03 2.69
N LYS A 58 -3.23 1.87 3.36
CA LYS A 58 -2.71 0.61 2.82
C LYS A 58 -3.44 0.20 1.54
N LEU A 59 -4.77 0.28 1.54
CA LEU A 59 -5.59 -0.06 0.38
C LEU A 59 -5.38 0.93 -0.78
N ALA A 60 -5.30 2.23 -0.50
CA ALA A 60 -5.01 3.24 -1.50
C ALA A 60 -3.61 3.03 -2.13
N SER A 61 -2.60 2.75 -1.30
CA SER A 61 -1.24 2.45 -1.75
C SER A 61 -1.19 1.18 -2.61
N LEU A 62 -1.94 0.14 -2.23
CA LEU A 62 -2.06 -1.08 -3.02
C LEU A 62 -2.76 -0.80 -4.36
N GLY A 63 -3.83 -0.02 -4.37
CA GLY A 63 -4.54 0.36 -5.59
C GLY A 63 -3.66 1.14 -6.57
N ALA A 64 -2.91 2.13 -6.08
CA ALA A 64 -1.96 2.88 -6.88
C ALA A 64 -0.86 1.98 -7.49
N LEU A 65 -0.34 1.06 -6.70
CA LEU A 65 0.71 0.13 -7.13
C LEU A 65 0.17 -0.87 -8.19
N VAL A 66 -0.99 -1.47 -7.95
CA VAL A 66 -1.66 -2.35 -8.92
C VAL A 66 -1.96 -1.59 -10.22
N GLY A 67 -2.45 -0.35 -10.14
CA GLY A 67 -2.69 0.48 -11.31
C GLY A 67 -1.42 0.78 -12.12
N GLY A 68 -0.32 1.13 -11.44
CA GLY A 68 0.97 1.37 -12.08
C GLY A 68 1.52 0.13 -12.78
N VAL A 69 1.51 -1.03 -12.09
CA VAL A 69 1.97 -2.30 -12.65
C VAL A 69 1.11 -2.74 -13.84
N ALA A 70 -0.21 -2.58 -13.75
CA ALA A 70 -1.10 -2.86 -14.86
C ALA A 70 -0.77 -1.98 -16.08
N HIS A 71 -0.50 -0.68 -15.87
CA HIS A 71 -0.11 0.21 -16.94
C HIS A 71 1.22 -0.21 -17.60
N GLU A 72 2.24 -0.50 -16.79
CA GLU A 72 3.56 -0.91 -17.29
C GLU A 72 3.54 -2.27 -18.00
N ILE A 73 2.67 -3.20 -17.59
CA ILE A 73 2.44 -4.47 -18.31
C ILE A 73 1.68 -4.23 -19.62
N ASN A 74 0.68 -3.35 -19.61
CA ASN A 74 -0.15 -3.09 -20.78
C ASN A 74 0.64 -2.49 -21.94
N THR A 75 1.65 -1.67 -21.68
CA THR A 75 2.47 -1.07 -22.75
C THR A 75 3.16 -2.10 -23.66
N PRO A 76 4.01 -3.02 -23.16
CA PRO A 76 4.63 -4.03 -24.00
C PRO A 76 3.60 -4.99 -24.62
N VAL A 77 2.54 -5.34 -23.89
CA VAL A 77 1.45 -6.18 -24.44
C VAL A 77 0.77 -5.49 -25.63
N GLY A 78 0.51 -4.19 -25.54
CA GLY A 78 -0.07 -3.40 -26.63
C GLY A 78 0.84 -3.37 -27.86
N ILE A 79 2.15 -3.17 -27.67
CA ILE A 79 3.13 -3.19 -28.76
C ILE A 79 3.17 -4.57 -29.43
N ALA A 80 3.23 -5.64 -28.63
CA ALA A 80 3.22 -7.02 -29.16
C ALA A 80 1.95 -7.29 -29.96
N LEU A 81 0.78 -6.84 -29.49
CA LEU A 81 -0.48 -6.98 -30.20
C LEU A 81 -0.46 -6.21 -31.53
N SER A 82 0.00 -4.97 -31.55
CA SER A 82 0.11 -4.18 -32.79
C SER A 82 1.05 -4.81 -33.81
N CYS A 83 2.22 -5.32 -33.37
CA CYS A 83 3.14 -6.05 -34.24
C CYS A 83 2.52 -7.35 -34.76
N ALA A 84 1.78 -8.09 -33.93
CA ALA A 84 1.09 -9.31 -34.34
C ALA A 84 -0.01 -9.03 -35.37
N SER A 85 -0.78 -7.95 -35.18
CA SER A 85 -1.77 -7.50 -36.17
C SER A 85 -1.11 -7.12 -37.49
N HIS A 86 -0.02 -6.34 -37.45
CA HIS A 86 0.69 -5.97 -38.66
C HIS A 86 1.28 -7.18 -39.41
N LEU A 87 1.82 -8.15 -38.67
CA LEU A 87 2.30 -9.42 -39.22
C LEU A 87 1.17 -10.23 -39.86
N ALA A 88 0.00 -10.27 -39.22
CA ALA A 88 -1.17 -10.97 -39.75
C ALA A 88 -1.64 -10.35 -41.08
N ASP A 89 -1.69 -9.02 -41.17
CA ASP A 89 -2.04 -8.30 -42.40
C ASP A 89 -1.02 -8.56 -43.51
N ALA A 90 0.28 -8.42 -43.21
CA ALA A 90 1.35 -8.70 -44.16
C ALA A 90 1.32 -10.16 -44.66
N THR A 91 1.01 -11.11 -43.77
CA THR A 91 0.84 -12.53 -44.13
C THR A 91 -0.37 -12.74 -45.01
N ALA A 92 -1.48 -12.03 -44.77
CA ALA A 92 -2.67 -12.11 -45.60
C ALA A 92 -2.42 -11.56 -47.01
N ASP A 93 -1.71 -10.44 -47.13
CA ASP A 93 -1.38 -9.86 -48.44
C ASP A 93 -0.39 -10.74 -49.21
N MET A 94 0.64 -11.28 -48.53
CA MET A 94 1.56 -12.23 -49.15
C MET A 94 0.84 -13.50 -49.66
N ARG A 95 -0.14 -14.00 -48.90
CA ARG A 95 -0.96 -15.14 -49.33
C ARG A 95 -1.77 -14.83 -50.59
N LYS A 96 -2.33 -13.62 -50.73
CA LYS A 96 -3.06 -13.22 -51.95
C LYS A 96 -2.14 -13.19 -53.17
N LEU A 97 -0.93 -12.62 -53.03
CA LEU A 97 0.06 -12.60 -54.11
C LEU A 97 0.48 -14.03 -54.51
N PHE A 98 0.67 -14.91 -53.52
CA PHE A 98 0.96 -16.32 -53.75
C PHE A 98 -0.15 -17.02 -54.54
N GLU A 99 -1.40 -16.85 -54.11
CA GLU A 99 -2.57 -17.47 -54.76
C GLU A 99 -2.81 -16.94 -56.19
N ALA A 100 -2.38 -15.72 -56.47
CA ALA A 100 -2.46 -15.10 -57.80
C ALA A 100 -1.30 -15.47 -58.73
N ASP A 101 -0.29 -16.22 -58.26
CA ASP A 101 0.98 -16.50 -58.97
C ASP A 101 1.72 -15.21 -59.40
N ASP A 102 1.58 -14.14 -58.60
CA ASP A 102 2.07 -12.77 -58.88
C ASP A 102 3.07 -12.30 -57.82
N ILE A 103 3.87 -13.22 -57.26
CA ILE A 103 4.90 -12.86 -56.27
C ILE A 103 6.15 -12.35 -56.99
N GLY A 104 6.50 -11.09 -56.73
CA GLY A 104 7.82 -10.55 -56.99
C GLY A 104 8.83 -10.93 -55.91
N VAL A 105 10.11 -11.00 -56.28
CA VAL A 105 11.23 -11.17 -55.32
C VAL A 105 11.21 -10.06 -54.26
N GLU A 106 10.94 -8.82 -54.67
CA GLU A 106 10.85 -7.66 -53.78
C GLU A 106 9.69 -7.78 -52.77
N ASP A 107 8.54 -8.34 -53.18
CA ASP A 107 7.41 -8.57 -52.27
C ASP A 107 7.75 -9.63 -51.21
N PHE A 108 8.43 -10.69 -51.62
CA PHE A 108 8.91 -11.73 -50.72
C PHE A 108 9.96 -11.19 -49.73
N GLU A 109 10.95 -10.44 -50.21
CA GLU A 109 11.98 -9.81 -49.37
C GLU A 109 11.36 -8.85 -48.35
N ARG A 110 10.40 -8.01 -48.79
CA ARG A 110 9.66 -7.09 -47.92
C ARG A 110 8.85 -7.85 -46.86
N PHE A 111 8.14 -8.90 -47.25
CA PHE A 111 7.40 -9.74 -46.30
C PHE A 111 8.33 -10.38 -45.27
N MET A 112 9.45 -10.96 -45.71
CA MET A 112 10.43 -11.59 -44.82
C MET A 112 11.04 -10.60 -43.83
N ALA A 113 11.38 -9.38 -44.28
CA ALA A 113 11.86 -8.32 -43.40
C ALA A 113 10.82 -7.96 -42.33
N THR A 114 9.58 -7.69 -42.75
CA THR A 114 8.47 -7.41 -41.83
C THR A 114 8.24 -8.56 -40.83
N ALA A 115 8.29 -9.81 -41.29
CA ALA A 115 8.07 -10.98 -40.45
C ALA A 115 9.15 -11.12 -39.37
N VAL A 116 10.41 -10.92 -39.72
CA VAL A 116 11.54 -10.96 -38.77
C VAL A 116 11.43 -9.84 -37.76
N ASP A 117 11.22 -8.60 -38.22
CA ASP A 117 11.19 -7.41 -37.35
C ASP A 117 10.01 -7.46 -36.38
N THR A 118 8.80 -7.75 -36.88
CA THR A 118 7.60 -7.84 -36.03
C THR A 118 7.69 -8.99 -35.03
N THR A 119 8.20 -10.16 -35.43
CA THR A 119 8.37 -11.29 -34.52
C THR A 119 9.37 -10.98 -33.41
N SER A 120 10.49 -10.31 -33.73
CA SER A 120 11.48 -9.86 -32.75
C SER A 120 10.87 -8.88 -31.73
N LEU A 121 10.08 -7.91 -32.20
CA LEU A 121 9.37 -6.96 -31.35
C LEU A 121 8.32 -7.66 -30.47
N ILE A 122 7.57 -8.63 -30.99
CA ILE A 122 6.60 -9.40 -30.21
C ILE A 122 7.31 -10.14 -29.07
N LEU A 123 8.36 -10.91 -29.38
CA LEU A 123 9.07 -11.72 -28.38
C LEU A 123 9.68 -10.84 -27.28
N SER A 124 10.40 -9.78 -27.65
CA SER A 124 11.04 -8.88 -26.68
C SER A 124 10.03 -8.16 -25.78
N ASN A 125 8.87 -7.77 -26.31
CA ASN A 125 7.83 -7.14 -25.50
C ASN A 125 7.10 -8.16 -24.61
N CYS A 126 6.84 -9.38 -25.09
CA CYS A 126 6.33 -10.46 -24.24
C CYS A 126 7.30 -10.78 -23.09
N GLU A 127 8.61 -10.80 -23.33
CA GLU A 127 9.63 -10.97 -22.30
C GLU A 127 9.63 -9.82 -21.29
N ARG A 128 9.52 -8.56 -21.74
CA ARG A 128 9.37 -7.40 -20.84
C ARG A 128 8.13 -7.53 -19.96
N ALA A 129 6.98 -7.89 -20.52
CA ALA A 129 5.76 -8.10 -19.76
C ALA A 129 5.93 -9.22 -18.71
N ALA A 130 6.54 -10.34 -19.10
CA ALA A 130 6.80 -11.45 -18.19
C ALA A 130 7.76 -11.07 -17.05
N ASN A 131 8.79 -10.25 -17.34
CA ASN A 131 9.72 -9.74 -16.33
C ASN A 131 9.03 -8.80 -15.35
N LEU A 132 8.16 -7.90 -15.82
CA LEU A 132 7.37 -7.02 -14.95
C LEU A 132 6.48 -7.81 -13.98
N ILE A 133 5.82 -8.87 -14.48
CA ILE A 133 5.01 -9.77 -13.64
C ILE A 133 5.88 -10.46 -12.59
N ARG A 134 7.07 -10.93 -12.96
CA ARG A 134 8.00 -11.59 -12.03
C ARG A 134 8.47 -10.62 -10.94
N SER A 135 8.88 -9.41 -11.31
CA SER A 135 9.30 -8.36 -10.38
C SER A 135 8.17 -7.95 -9.44
N PHE A 136 6.94 -7.79 -9.96
CA PHE A 136 5.78 -7.50 -9.14
C PHE A 136 5.47 -8.62 -8.15
N LYS A 137 5.57 -9.88 -8.58
CA LYS A 137 5.41 -11.04 -7.69
C LYS A 137 6.46 -11.05 -6.57
N GLN A 138 7.71 -10.69 -6.86
CA GLN A 138 8.75 -10.57 -5.82
C GLN A 138 8.41 -9.48 -4.80
N VAL A 139 7.99 -8.29 -5.26
CA VAL A 139 7.56 -7.20 -4.36
C VAL A 139 6.36 -7.62 -3.50
N ALA A 140 5.42 -8.36 -4.07
CA ALA A 140 4.27 -8.89 -3.33
C ALA A 140 4.68 -9.93 -2.27
N VAL A 141 5.70 -10.76 -2.55
CA VAL A 141 6.23 -11.79 -1.63
C VAL A 141 7.16 -11.20 -0.56
N ASP A 142 7.98 -10.21 -0.91
CA ASP A 142 8.88 -9.52 0.02
C ASP A 142 8.09 -8.69 1.05
N ARG A 143 6.88 -8.19 0.72
CA ARG A 143 6.02 -7.50 1.71
C ARG A 143 5.37 -8.44 2.74
N THR A 144 5.35 -9.75 2.49
CA THR A 144 4.88 -10.77 3.45
C THR A 144 6.00 -11.24 4.39
N THR A 145 7.27 -10.99 4.03
CA THR A 145 8.44 -11.33 4.84
C THR A 145 9.13 -10.05 5.30
N SER A 146 8.70 -9.51 6.44
CA SER A 146 9.49 -8.54 7.23
C SER A 146 10.73 -9.21 7.84
N GLU A 147 11.43 -10.07 7.11
CA GLU A 147 12.69 -10.66 7.57
C GLU A 147 13.79 -9.62 7.42
N ARG A 148 14.32 -9.19 8.57
CA ARG A 148 15.55 -8.39 8.62
C ARG A 148 16.65 -9.14 7.87
N ARG A 149 17.06 -8.64 6.70
CA ARG A 149 18.24 -9.15 6.00
C ARG A 149 19.49 -8.53 6.62
N CYS A 150 20.41 -9.36 7.10
CA CYS A 150 21.77 -8.91 7.38
C CYS A 150 22.49 -8.68 6.04
N PHE A 151 23.08 -7.51 5.86
CA PHE A 151 23.90 -7.20 4.69
C PHE A 151 25.23 -6.59 5.13
N ASP A 152 26.26 -6.79 4.32
CA ASP A 152 27.59 -6.21 4.55
C ASP A 152 27.59 -4.73 4.13
N LEU A 153 27.54 -3.85 5.13
CA LEU A 153 27.54 -2.40 4.95
C LEU A 153 28.79 -1.91 4.19
N CYS A 154 29.94 -2.55 4.39
CA CYS A 154 31.20 -2.17 3.74
C CYS A 154 31.20 -2.51 2.24
N ALA A 155 30.52 -3.57 1.83
CA ALA A 155 30.35 -3.92 0.42
C ALA A 155 29.37 -2.95 -0.25
N TYR A 156 28.25 -2.65 0.41
CA TYR A 156 27.20 -1.79 -0.13
C TYR A 156 27.66 -0.34 -0.34
N ILE A 157 28.44 0.21 0.60
CA ILE A 157 29.00 1.57 0.47
C ILE A 157 30.02 1.65 -0.67
N ARG A 158 30.78 0.58 -0.93
CA ARG A 158 31.76 0.54 -2.03
C ARG A 158 31.10 0.46 -3.41
N GLU A 159 29.93 -0.18 -3.50
CA GLU A 159 29.18 -0.31 -4.75
C GLU A 159 28.39 0.97 -5.10
N THR A 160 27.99 1.75 -4.10
CA THR A 160 27.16 2.96 -4.29
C THR A 160 27.95 4.27 -4.39
N LEU A 161 29.20 4.30 -3.95
CA LEU A 161 30.10 5.47 -4.03
C LEU A 161 31.21 5.34 -5.08
N ALA A 162 31.10 4.36 -5.98
CA ALA A 162 32.01 4.18 -7.12
C ALA A 162 31.43 4.75 -8.41
#